data_AF-M0A205-F1
#
_entry.id   AF-M0A205-F1
#
_cell.length_a   1.000
_cell.length_b   1.000
_cell.length_c   1.000
_cell.angle_alpha   90.00
_cell.angle_beta   90.00
_cell.angle_gamma   90.00
#
_symmetry.space_group_name_H-M   'P 1'
#
loop_
_entity.id
_entity.type
_entity.pdbx_description
1 polymer ?
#
loop_
_entity_poly.entity_id
_entity_poly.type
_entity_poly.pdbx_seq_one_letter_code
_entity_poly.pdbx_strand_id
1 'polypeptide(L)'
;MSDSDIFDEKGNRFASDADREEFKDELRAELEAIKEGEKQKTMSVWDGDMAAVIRALEDGDELTDRGEEVGKKLQKALGRDESVDKLDRSELMRMTFRLGLKNAAPNVVDDLLEVKKESVEQL
;
A
#
# COMPACT_ATOMS: atom_id res chain seq x y z
N MET A 1 -33.19 0.17 -32.56
CA MET A 1 -32.92 -0.68 -31.39
C MET A 1 -31.43 -0.93 -31.41
N SER A 2 -30.70 -0.31 -30.48
CA SER A 2 -29.23 -0.33 -30.40
C SER A 2 -28.82 -1.43 -29.43
N ASP A 3 -27.85 -2.24 -29.82
CA ASP A 3 -27.38 -3.42 -29.09
C ASP A 3 -25.90 -3.22 -28.72
N SER A 4 -25.58 -2.10 -28.06
CA SER A 4 -24.19 -1.69 -27.75
C SER A 4 -23.92 -1.37 -26.28
N ASP A 5 -24.77 -1.80 -25.34
CA ASP A 5 -24.62 -1.47 -23.92
C ASP A 5 -24.49 -2.72 -23.03
N ILE A 6 -23.60 -3.66 -23.40
CA ILE A 6 -23.31 -4.88 -22.58
C ILE A 6 -21.81 -5.01 -22.27
N PHE A 7 -21.10 -3.88 -22.13
CA PHE A 7 -19.72 -3.91 -21.61
C PHE A 7 -19.46 -2.73 -20.68
N ASP A 8 -20.23 -2.63 -19.61
CA ASP A 8 -19.86 -1.81 -18.46
C ASP A 8 -20.39 -2.46 -17.17
N GLU A 9 -19.72 -3.48 -16.63
CA GLU A 9 -19.89 -3.89 -15.22
C GLU A 9 -18.92 -5.00 -14.76
N LYS A 10 -17.60 -4.77 -14.86
CA LYS A 10 -16.62 -5.61 -14.14
C LYS A 10 -15.52 -4.79 -13.48
N GLY A 11 -15.90 -3.66 -12.90
CA GLY A 11 -14.93 -2.77 -12.26
C GLY A 11 -15.53 -1.77 -11.28
N ASN A 12 -16.46 -2.16 -10.40
CA ASN A 12 -16.70 -1.41 -9.16
C ASN A 12 -17.52 -2.24 -8.15
N ARG A 13 -16.88 -2.96 -7.24
CA ARG A 13 -17.57 -3.73 -6.17
C ARG A 13 -17.10 -3.33 -4.78
N PHE A 14 -16.94 -2.04 -4.56
CA PHE A 14 -17.47 -1.42 -3.36
C PHE A 14 -18.77 -0.78 -3.88
N ALA A 15 -19.94 -1.42 -3.82
CA ALA A 15 -20.76 -1.58 -2.63
C ALA A 15 -20.88 -0.23 -1.90
N SER A 16 -22.11 0.25 -1.71
CA SER A 16 -22.57 1.58 -1.27
C SER A 16 -21.65 2.43 -0.36
N ASP A 17 -21.92 3.73 -0.24
CA ASP A 17 -21.22 4.62 0.73
C ASP A 17 -21.14 4.02 2.15
N ALA A 18 -22.13 3.21 2.53
CA ALA A 18 -22.13 2.48 3.81
C ALA A 18 -21.01 1.42 3.89
N ASP A 19 -20.77 0.65 2.83
CA ASP A 19 -19.72 -0.38 2.81
C ASP A 19 -18.31 0.27 2.83
N ARG A 20 -18.16 1.47 2.25
CA ARG A 20 -16.93 2.26 2.32
C ARG A 20 -16.68 2.78 3.74
N GLU A 21 -17.70 3.29 4.43
CA GLU A 21 -17.57 3.71 5.83
C GLU A 21 -17.28 2.54 6.77
N GLU A 22 -17.91 1.39 6.57
CA GLU A 22 -17.62 0.17 7.35
C GLU A 22 -16.15 -0.24 7.20
N PHE A 23 -15.60 -0.23 5.98
CA PHE A 23 -14.18 -0.50 5.77
C PHE A 23 -13.28 0.54 6.47
N LYS A 24 -13.65 1.82 6.48
CA LYS A 24 -12.92 2.85 7.23
C LYS A 24 -12.99 2.64 8.75
N ASP A 25 -14.12 2.17 9.27
CA ASP A 25 -14.27 1.78 10.69
C ASP A 25 -13.31 0.63 11.04
N GLU A 26 -13.23 -0.39 10.19
CA GLU A 26 -12.28 -1.51 10.34
C GLU A 26 -10.83 -1.01 10.32
N LEU A 27 -10.47 -0.14 9.37
CA LEU A 27 -9.13 0.44 9.31
C LEU A 27 -8.76 1.21 10.58
N ARG A 28 -9.69 2.00 11.14
CA ARG A 28 -9.47 2.71 12.41
C ARG A 28 -9.21 1.74 13.56
N ALA A 29 -10.03 0.70 13.67
CA ALA A 29 -9.89 -0.31 14.71
C ALA A 29 -8.55 -1.06 14.63
N GLU A 30 -8.13 -1.47 13.43
CA GLU A 30 -6.84 -2.14 13.22
C GLU A 30 -5.66 -1.22 13.54
N LEU A 31 -5.72 0.06 13.15
CA LEU A 31 -4.67 1.03 13.45
C LEU A 31 -4.53 1.29 14.95
N GLU A 32 -5.64 1.39 15.69
CA GLU A 32 -5.59 1.60 17.15
C GLU A 32 -5.07 0.36 17.87
N ALA A 33 -5.54 -0.84 17.53
CA ALA A 33 -5.03 -2.09 18.09
C ALA A 33 -3.51 -2.26 17.84
N ILE A 34 -3.02 -1.83 16.67
CA ILE A 34 -1.58 -1.77 16.36
C ILE A 34 -0.84 -0.73 17.22
N LYS A 35 -1.47 0.43 17.49
CA LYS A 35 -0.89 1.52 18.28
C LYS A 35 -0.81 1.16 19.76
N GLU A 36 -1.83 0.49 20.29
CA GLU A 36 -1.92 0.00 21.67
C GLU A 36 -1.02 -1.25 21.91
N GLY A 37 -0.52 -1.86 20.83
CA GLY A 37 0.36 -3.02 20.88
C GLY A 37 -0.38 -4.35 21.01
N GLU A 38 -1.71 -4.34 20.88
CA GLU A 38 -2.55 -5.54 20.82
C GLU A 38 -2.28 -6.36 19.55
N LYS A 39 -1.93 -5.68 18.45
CA LYS A 39 -1.57 -6.29 17.16
C LYS A 39 -0.18 -5.88 16.70
N GLN A 40 0.51 -6.82 16.04
CA GLN A 40 1.85 -6.57 15.50
C GLN A 40 1.79 -5.79 14.18
N LYS A 41 2.76 -4.89 13.99
CA LYS A 41 2.96 -4.14 12.73
C LYS A 41 3.56 -4.98 11.60
N THR A 42 4.11 -6.14 11.95
CA THR A 42 4.90 -6.95 11.03
C THR A 42 3.98 -7.77 10.12
N MET A 43 4.13 -7.59 8.82
CA MET A 43 3.52 -8.46 7.81
C MET A 43 4.53 -9.52 7.39
N SER A 44 4.11 -10.79 7.40
CA SER A 44 4.91 -11.90 6.84
C SER A 44 4.32 -12.32 5.50
N VAL A 45 5.10 -12.23 4.43
CA VAL A 45 4.70 -12.71 3.10
C VAL A 45 5.36 -14.07 2.87
N TRP A 46 4.55 -15.13 2.79
CA TRP A 46 4.99 -16.49 2.47
C TRP A 46 4.98 -16.71 0.95
N ASP A 47 5.83 -15.98 0.25
CA ASP A 47 5.99 -16.08 -1.20
C ASP A 47 7.49 -16.24 -1.51
N GLY A 48 7.85 -17.42 -2.03
CA GLY A 48 9.24 -17.75 -2.35
C GLY A 48 9.83 -16.89 -3.47
N ASP A 49 9.02 -16.55 -4.48
CA ASP A 49 9.47 -15.78 -5.64
C ASP A 49 9.69 -14.32 -5.25
N MET A 50 8.76 -13.74 -4.49
CA MET A 50 8.93 -12.37 -3.97
C MET A 50 10.09 -12.30 -2.97
N ALA A 51 10.26 -13.32 -2.12
CA ALA A 51 11.41 -13.39 -1.23
C ALA A 51 12.73 -13.47 -2.02
N ALA A 52 12.76 -14.20 -3.14
CA ALA A 52 13.94 -14.28 -4.01
C ALA A 52 14.24 -12.93 -4.68
N VAL A 53 13.23 -12.23 -5.19
CA VAL A 53 13.39 -10.88 -5.77
C VAL A 53 13.99 -9.93 -4.74
N ILE A 54 13.41 -9.84 -3.54
CA ILE A 54 13.89 -8.93 -2.50
C ILE A 54 15.32 -9.28 -2.07
N ARG A 55 15.62 -10.57 -1.89
CA ARG A 55 16.98 -11.03 -1.58
C ARG A 55 17.98 -10.71 -2.68
N ALA A 56 17.56 -10.67 -3.94
CA ALA A 56 18.43 -10.30 -5.07
C ALA A 56 18.65 -8.78 -5.18
N LEU A 57 17.82 -7.96 -4.53
CA LEU A 57 17.98 -6.51 -4.45
C LEU A 57 18.85 -6.07 -3.26
N GLU A 58 19.13 -6.99 -2.33
CA GLU A 58 19.84 -6.75 -1.07
C GLU A 58 21.22 -7.43 -1.07
N ASP A 59 22.19 -6.80 -0.40
CA ASP A 59 23.45 -7.42 0.01
C ASP A 59 23.66 -7.19 1.51
N GLY A 60 23.33 -8.21 2.31
CA GLY A 60 23.26 -8.08 3.77
C GLY A 60 22.16 -7.11 4.20
N ASP A 61 22.54 -6.05 4.93
CA ASP A 61 21.62 -5.00 5.42
C ASP A 61 21.54 -3.79 4.47
N GLU A 62 22.24 -3.83 3.34
CA GLU A 62 22.30 -2.75 2.35
C GLU A 62 21.62 -3.15 1.03
N LEU A 63 21.26 -2.16 0.22
CA LEU A 63 20.75 -2.40 -1.12
C LEU A 63 21.90 -2.53 -2.11
N THR A 64 21.75 -3.45 -3.06
CA THR A 64 22.58 -3.49 -4.26
C THR A 64 22.32 -2.25 -5.13
N ASP A 65 23.20 -1.95 -6.08
CA ASP A 65 22.97 -0.91 -7.11
C ASP A 65 21.61 -1.08 -7.80
N ARG A 66 21.21 -2.34 -8.05
CA ARG A 66 19.90 -2.66 -8.63
C ARG A 66 18.76 -2.38 -7.66
N GLY A 67 18.94 -2.69 -6.37
CA GLY A 67 18.01 -2.35 -5.31
C GLY A 67 17.78 -0.85 -5.20
N GLU A 68 18.84 -0.05 -5.24
CA GLU A 68 18.74 1.41 -5.26
C GLU A 68 18.00 1.93 -6.50
N GLU A 69 18.31 1.40 -7.69
CA GLU A 69 17.65 1.77 -8.94
C GLU A 69 16.14 1.49 -8.88
N VAL A 70 15.76 0.33 -8.34
CA VAL A 70 14.36 -0.04 -8.12
C VAL A 70 13.71 0.89 -7.10
N GLY A 71 14.39 1.18 -5.98
CA GLY A 71 13.90 2.10 -4.95
C GLY A 71 13.61 3.50 -5.50
N LYS A 72 14.52 4.06 -6.29
CA LYS A 72 14.35 5.38 -6.95
C LYS A 72 13.15 5.37 -7.89
N LYS A 73 12.95 4.31 -8.67
CA LYS A 73 11.77 4.16 -9.54
C LYS A 73 10.46 4.10 -8.74
N LEU A 74 10.45 3.37 -7.62
CA LEU A 74 9.29 3.30 -6.73
C LEU A 74 8.97 4.65 -6.09
N GLN A 75 9.98 5.37 -5.59
CA GLN A 75 9.82 6.73 -5.06
C GLN A 75 9.22 7.66 -6.11
N LYS A 76 9.78 7.68 -7.32
CA LYS A 76 9.28 8.48 -8.44
C LYS A 76 7.83 8.12 -8.81
N ALA A 77 7.49 6.84 -8.90
CA ALA A 77 6.12 6.39 -9.19
C ALA A 77 5.11 6.80 -8.11
N LEU A 78 5.55 6.91 -6.87
CA LEU A 78 4.75 7.41 -5.75
C LEU A 78 4.76 8.94 -5.62
N GLY A 79 5.52 9.65 -6.46
CA GLY A 79 5.66 11.11 -6.39
C GLY A 79 6.48 11.59 -5.18
N ARG A 80 7.38 10.75 -4.65
CA ARG A 80 8.30 11.09 -3.56
C ARG A 80 9.61 11.66 -4.10
N ASP A 81 10.23 12.51 -3.31
CA ASP A 81 11.61 12.96 -3.57
C ASP A 81 12.59 11.80 -3.30
N GLU A 82 13.51 11.58 -4.22
CA GLU A 82 14.50 10.50 -4.19
C GLU A 82 15.50 10.63 -3.01
N SER A 83 15.62 11.82 -2.43
CA SER A 83 16.60 12.14 -1.39
C SER A 83 16.11 12.03 0.06
N VAL A 84 14.81 11.82 0.26
CA VAL A 84 14.19 12.04 1.58
C VAL A 84 14.18 10.79 2.47
N ASP A 85 14.17 9.59 1.90
CA ASP A 85 14.03 8.34 2.65
C ASP A 85 15.28 7.47 2.53
N LYS A 86 15.80 6.97 3.67
CA LYS A 86 16.78 5.88 3.66
C LYS A 86 16.11 4.65 3.02
N LEU A 87 16.62 4.23 1.87
CA LEU A 87 16.13 3.03 1.21
C LEU A 87 16.65 1.78 1.94
N ASP A 88 15.73 0.98 2.44
CA ASP A 88 15.98 -0.32 3.04
C ASP A 88 14.93 -1.34 2.56
N ARG A 89 15.13 -2.62 2.93
CA ARG A 89 14.20 -3.72 2.67
C ARG A 89 12.74 -3.36 2.95
N SER A 90 12.51 -2.79 4.13
CA SER A 90 11.17 -2.52 4.63
C SER A 90 10.53 -1.37 3.86
N GLU A 91 11.31 -0.37 3.45
CA GLU A 91 10.85 0.72 2.60
C GLU A 91 10.54 0.23 1.18
N LEU A 92 11.40 -0.60 0.57
CA LEU A 92 11.12 -1.22 -0.73
C LEU A 92 9.79 -2.00 -0.73
N MET A 93 9.57 -2.81 0.31
CA MET A 93 8.33 -3.57 0.46
C MET A 93 7.12 -2.65 0.66
N ARG A 94 7.22 -1.66 1.55
CA ARG A 94 6.13 -0.70 1.80
C ARG A 94 5.78 0.11 0.54
N MET A 95 6.77 0.54 -0.24
CA MET A 95 6.53 1.28 -1.49
C MET A 95 5.91 0.39 -2.56
N THR A 96 6.40 -0.85 -2.72
CA THR A 96 5.85 -1.82 -3.67
C THR A 96 4.39 -2.13 -3.35
N PHE A 97 4.08 -2.40 -2.08
CA PHE A 97 2.72 -2.63 -1.62
C PHE A 97 1.80 -1.43 -1.88
N ARG A 98 2.23 -0.22 -1.50
CA ARG A 98 1.45 1.01 -1.74
C ARG A 98 1.22 1.26 -3.23
N LEU A 99 2.23 1.08 -4.06
CA LEU A 99 2.10 1.28 -5.49
C LEU A 99 1.16 0.24 -6.12
N GLY A 100 1.24 -1.02 -5.68
CA GLY A 100 0.31 -2.09 -6.08
C GLY A 100 -1.14 -1.74 -5.76
N LEU A 101 -1.41 -1.32 -4.50
CA LEU A 101 -2.74 -0.87 -4.10
C LEU A 101 -3.21 0.36 -4.87
N LYS A 102 -2.35 1.38 -5.00
CA LYS A 102 -2.69 2.61 -5.76
C LYS A 102 -3.10 2.30 -7.20
N ASN A 103 -2.47 1.31 -7.82
CA ASN A 103 -2.75 0.94 -9.21
C ASN A 103 -3.98 0.03 -9.36
N ALA A 104 -4.20 -0.89 -8.42
CA ALA A 104 -5.27 -1.89 -8.52
C ALA A 104 -6.58 -1.48 -7.82
N ALA A 105 -6.49 -0.72 -6.73
CA ALA A 105 -7.59 -0.32 -5.85
C ALA A 105 -7.28 1.04 -5.19
N PRO A 106 -7.31 2.16 -5.95
CA PRO A 106 -6.89 3.47 -5.47
C PRO A 106 -7.71 3.96 -4.25
N ASN A 107 -9.00 3.64 -4.21
CA ASN A 107 -9.89 3.97 -3.11
C ASN A 107 -9.42 3.43 -1.75
N VAL A 108 -8.78 2.27 -1.70
CA VAL A 108 -8.24 1.69 -0.45
C VAL A 108 -7.12 2.58 0.12
N VAL A 109 -6.29 3.16 -0.75
CA VAL A 109 -5.22 4.07 -0.32
C VAL A 109 -5.81 5.41 0.12
N ASP A 110 -6.81 5.90 -0.59
CA ASP A 110 -7.50 7.15 -0.25
C ASP A 110 -8.22 7.05 1.11
N ASP A 111 -8.92 5.94 1.36
CA ASP A 111 -9.61 5.66 2.63
C ASP A 111 -8.63 5.60 3.80
N LEU A 112 -7.48 4.95 3.62
CA LEU A 112 -6.41 4.93 4.63
C LEU A 112 -5.87 6.35 4.89
N LEU A 113 -5.73 7.19 3.86
CA LEU A 113 -5.27 8.57 4.03
C LEU A 113 -6.32 9.45 4.72
N GLU A 114 -7.60 9.28 4.42
CA GLU A 114 -8.72 9.94 5.10
C GLU A 114 -8.72 9.58 6.59
N VAL A 115 -8.76 8.27 6.91
CA VAL A 115 -8.72 7.76 8.28
C VAL A 115 -7.54 8.34 9.08
N LYS A 116 -6.34 8.36 8.47
CA LYS A 116 -5.16 8.91 9.14
C LYS A 116 -5.23 10.42 9.38
N LYS A 117 -5.89 11.19 8.51
CA LYS A 117 -6.07 12.64 8.72
C LYS A 117 -7.05 12.89 9.86
N GLU A 118 -8.17 12.18 9.89
CA GLU A 118 -9.17 12.25 10.96
C GLU A 118 -8.55 11.99 12.33
N SER A 119 -7.69 10.97 12.45
CA SER A 119 -7.02 10.65 13.72
C SER A 119 -6.06 11.73 14.22
N VAL A 120 -5.48 12.54 13.31
CA VAL A 120 -4.59 13.65 13.67
C VAL A 120 -5.38 14.88 14.11
N GLU A 121 -6.55 15.11 13.52
CA GLU A 121 -7.43 16.24 13.87
C GLU A 121 -8.19 16.05 15.20
N GLN A 122 -8.21 14.82 15.74
CA GLN A 122 -8.84 14.49 17.02
C GLN A 122 -7.89 14.61 18.24
N LEU A 123 -6.65 15.08 18.04
CA LEU A 123 -5.63 15.35 19.07
C LEU A 123 -5.44 16.85 19.31
#